data_AF-A0A2A9E8M5-F1
#
_entry.id   AF-A0A2A9E8M5-F1
#
_cell.length_a   1.000
_cell.length_b   1.000
_cell.length_c   1.000
_cell.angle_alpha   90.00
_cell.angle_beta   90.00
_cell.angle_gamma   90.00
#
_symmetry.space_group_name_H-M   'P 1'
#
loop_
_entity.id
_entity.type
_entity.pdbx_description
1 polymer ?
#
loop_
_entity_poly.entity_id
_entity_poly.type
_entity_poly.pdbx_seq_one_letter_code
_entity_poly.pdbx_strand_id
1 'polypeptide(L)'
;MTTTPSSAVRARRAGSLLLVVLCAALAGCTASPDASAPDTTSPGVTVLEYPAMLAEFRAEAATLQLPEGATWIEPAEPEPEPLPGGGMGVSDFEQGVGVGAAGNQWFCYWTRQWLAQRGVDPTAEAEALDVMNSYVDSRAFLETMDPASAQPLILDLLKKAALGDPSAAASYDDLSCKWWLAPNASAAS
;
A
#
# COMPACT_ATOMS: atom_id res chain seq x y z
N MET A 1 63.06 28.35 -8.72
CA MET A 1 62.59 26.97 -8.85
C MET A 1 61.47 26.94 -9.87
N THR A 2 61.71 26.17 -10.94
CA THR A 2 60.76 25.62 -11.94
C THR A 2 59.71 26.55 -12.57
N THR A 3 60.12 27.09 -13.73
CA THR A 3 59.31 27.40 -14.92
C THR A 3 58.73 26.11 -15.55
N THR A 4 57.53 26.16 -16.15
CA THR A 4 57.20 25.50 -17.45
C THR A 4 55.87 26.04 -18.01
N PRO A 5 55.81 26.42 -19.31
CA PRO A 5 54.62 26.94 -20.00
C PRO A 5 53.80 25.86 -20.72
N SER A 6 52.51 26.17 -20.97
CA SER A 6 51.59 25.44 -21.83
C SER A 6 51.99 25.54 -23.31
N SER A 7 52.05 24.41 -24.02
CA SER A 7 52.39 24.34 -25.45
C SER A 7 51.37 23.53 -26.26
N ALA A 8 50.73 24.26 -27.19
CA ALA A 8 50.29 23.93 -28.55
C ALA A 8 50.10 22.47 -29.04
N VAL A 9 48.88 22.23 -29.53
CA VAL A 9 48.46 21.69 -30.85
C VAL A 9 49.48 20.89 -31.70
N ARG A 10 49.09 19.68 -32.12
CA ARG A 10 49.36 19.17 -33.48
C ARG A 10 48.38 18.06 -33.92
N ALA A 11 47.68 18.34 -35.02
CA ALA A 11 46.97 17.37 -35.85
C ALA A 11 47.93 16.69 -36.85
N ARG A 12 47.61 15.45 -37.26
CA ARG A 12 47.95 14.76 -38.55
C ARG A 12 47.27 13.37 -38.48
N ARG A 13 46.12 13.15 -39.13
CA ARG A 13 45.85 12.74 -40.54
C ARG A 13 46.32 11.32 -40.93
N ALA A 14 45.31 10.52 -41.28
CA ALA A 14 45.16 9.72 -42.51
C ALA A 14 45.51 8.21 -42.50
N GLY A 15 44.57 7.45 -43.10
CA GLY A 15 44.71 6.10 -43.66
C GLY A 15 44.15 5.01 -42.74
N SER A 16 43.26 4.10 -43.12
CA SER A 16 42.74 3.71 -44.43
C SER A 16 41.42 2.95 -44.27
N LEU A 17 40.62 3.02 -45.32
CA LEU A 17 39.40 2.26 -45.60
C LEU A 17 39.51 0.76 -45.27
N LEU A 18 38.43 0.19 -44.73
CA LEU A 18 37.82 -1.01 -45.33
C LEU A 18 36.30 -0.98 -45.10
N LEU A 19 35.56 -1.00 -46.21
CA LEU A 19 34.12 -0.93 -46.31
C LEU A 19 33.68 -2.21 -47.04
N VAL A 20 33.03 -3.13 -46.35
CA VAL A 20 32.23 -4.26 -46.89
C VAL A 20 31.21 -4.62 -45.78
N VAL A 21 29.96 -4.13 -45.79
CA VAL A 21 28.81 -4.55 -46.61
C VAL A 21 28.34 -5.98 -46.26
N LEU A 22 27.15 -6.05 -45.65
CA LEU A 22 25.98 -6.84 -46.11
C LEU A 22 25.39 -7.91 -45.16
N CYS A 23 24.10 -7.69 -44.88
CA CYS A 23 22.99 -8.63 -44.77
C CYS A 23 22.81 -9.55 -43.54
N ALA A 24 21.74 -9.18 -42.81
CA ALA A 24 20.57 -10.01 -42.54
C ALA A 24 20.73 -11.23 -41.63
N ALA A 25 20.38 -11.03 -40.35
CA ALA A 25 19.73 -12.06 -39.54
C ALA A 25 18.72 -11.40 -38.58
N LEU A 26 17.63 -10.86 -39.14
CA LEU A 26 16.36 -10.79 -38.41
C LEU A 26 15.77 -12.21 -38.40
N ALA A 27 16.25 -13.04 -37.48
CA ALA A 27 15.53 -14.25 -37.09
C ALA A 27 14.53 -13.85 -36.01
N GLY A 28 13.34 -13.45 -36.45
CA GLY A 28 12.18 -13.27 -35.59
C GLY A 28 11.79 -14.59 -34.91
N CYS A 29 11.22 -14.45 -33.72
CA CYS A 29 10.79 -15.49 -32.81
C CYS A 29 10.08 -16.65 -33.52
N THR A 30 10.70 -17.84 -33.52
CA THR A 30 9.96 -19.08 -33.71
C THR A 30 9.07 -19.25 -32.49
N ALA A 31 7.76 -19.11 -32.68
CA ALA A 31 6.76 -19.49 -31.71
C ALA A 31 7.02 -20.96 -31.29
N SER A 32 7.41 -21.16 -30.04
CA SER A 32 7.26 -22.45 -29.39
C SER A 32 5.85 -22.50 -28.81
N PRO A 33 5.02 -23.49 -29.17
CA PRO A 33 3.76 -23.72 -28.47
C PRO A 33 4.05 -24.34 -27.11
N ASP A 34 3.20 -24.01 -26.15
CA ASP A 34 3.08 -24.62 -24.81
C ASP A 34 4.20 -24.32 -23.81
N ALA A 35 4.35 -23.04 -23.48
CA ALA A 35 4.63 -22.68 -22.09
C ALA A 35 3.32 -22.23 -21.47
N SER A 36 2.65 -23.14 -20.74
CA SER A 36 1.66 -22.74 -19.74
C SER A 36 2.26 -21.58 -18.96
N ALA A 37 1.51 -20.48 -18.88
CA ALA A 37 1.89 -19.35 -18.05
C ALA A 37 2.30 -19.88 -16.66
N PRO A 38 3.45 -19.47 -16.11
CA PRO A 38 3.81 -19.88 -14.77
C PRO A 38 2.70 -19.46 -13.83
N ASP A 39 2.23 -20.37 -12.97
CA ASP A 39 1.37 -20.03 -11.84
C ASP A 39 1.99 -18.84 -11.13
N THR A 40 1.35 -17.68 -11.22
CA THR A 40 1.81 -16.41 -10.62
C THR A 40 1.56 -16.35 -9.12
N THR A 41 1.34 -17.49 -8.47
CA THR A 41 1.30 -17.55 -7.01
C THR A 41 2.74 -17.55 -6.50
N SER A 42 3.21 -16.39 -6.03
CA SER A 42 4.44 -16.34 -5.24
C SER A 42 4.34 -17.39 -4.12
N PRO A 43 5.34 -18.28 -3.98
CA PRO A 43 5.28 -19.34 -2.99
C PRO A 43 5.17 -18.72 -1.59
N GLY A 44 4.03 -18.92 -0.93
CA GLY A 44 3.76 -18.45 0.43
C GLY A 44 2.56 -17.51 0.61
N VAL A 45 1.89 -17.09 -0.47
CA VAL A 45 0.67 -16.26 -0.36
C VAL A 45 -0.57 -17.15 -0.41
N THR A 46 -1.36 -17.14 0.67
CA THR A 46 -2.68 -17.77 0.70
C THR A 46 -3.70 -16.79 0.12
N VAL A 47 -4.46 -17.26 -0.86
CA VAL A 47 -5.52 -16.50 -1.53
C VAL A 47 -6.90 -16.96 -1.05
N LEU A 48 -7.80 -16.02 -0.83
CA LEU A 48 -9.15 -16.16 -0.30
C LEU A 48 -10.17 -15.56 -1.27
N GLU A 49 -11.35 -16.18 -1.33
CA GLU A 49 -12.53 -15.59 -1.96
C GLU A 49 -13.19 -14.56 -1.04
N TYR A 50 -14.00 -13.66 -1.61
CA TYR A 50 -14.70 -12.59 -0.88
C TYR A 50 -15.39 -13.05 0.42
N PRO A 51 -16.18 -14.16 0.47
CA PRO A 51 -16.84 -14.58 1.71
C PRO A 51 -15.86 -14.93 2.84
N ALA A 52 -14.67 -15.45 2.52
CA ALA A 52 -13.65 -15.78 3.51
C ALA A 52 -12.94 -14.52 4.00
N MET A 53 -12.61 -13.58 3.11
CA MET A 53 -12.07 -12.26 3.49
C MET A 53 -13.07 -11.48 4.38
N LEU A 54 -14.36 -11.49 4.04
CA LEU A 54 -15.40 -10.84 4.86
C LEU A 54 -15.55 -11.51 6.24
N ALA A 55 -15.34 -12.82 6.32
CA ALA A 55 -15.34 -13.53 7.61
C ALA A 55 -14.15 -13.10 8.49
N GLU A 56 -12.95 -12.91 7.92
CA GLU A 56 -11.80 -12.34 8.64
C GLU A 56 -12.11 -10.93 9.19
N PHE A 57 -12.69 -10.06 8.34
CA PHE A 57 -13.11 -8.72 8.75
C PHE A 57 -14.05 -8.76 9.94
N ARG A 58 -15.13 -9.53 9.86
CA ARG A 58 -16.13 -9.63 10.93
C ARG A 58 -15.56 -10.21 12.21
N ALA A 59 -14.66 -11.18 12.11
CA ALA A 59 -14.00 -11.79 13.26
C ALA A 59 -13.12 -10.78 13.99
N GLU A 60 -12.31 -10.00 13.26
CA GLU A 60 -11.47 -8.96 13.85
C GLU A 60 -12.32 -7.82 14.42
N ALA A 61 -13.31 -7.34 13.66
CA ALA A 61 -14.24 -6.29 14.08
C ALA A 61 -14.99 -6.64 15.39
N ALA A 62 -15.30 -7.92 15.62
CA ALA A 62 -15.93 -8.37 16.85
C ALA A 62 -15.03 -8.26 18.10
N THR A 63 -13.70 -8.12 17.92
CA THR A 63 -12.74 -7.92 19.03
C THR A 63 -12.50 -6.45 19.35
N LEU A 64 -12.91 -5.56 18.45
CA LEU A 64 -12.58 -4.14 18.49
C LEU A 64 -13.80 -3.30 18.89
N GLN A 65 -13.61 -2.32 19.77
CA GLN A 65 -14.66 -1.38 20.18
C GLN A 65 -14.53 -0.08 19.40
N LEU A 66 -15.60 0.28 18.68
CA LEU A 66 -15.70 1.56 17.99
C LEU A 66 -16.09 2.69 18.97
N PRO A 67 -15.73 3.95 18.66
CA PRO A 67 -16.23 5.09 19.43
C PRO A 67 -17.76 5.20 19.32
N GLU A 68 -18.37 5.92 20.27
CA GLU A 68 -19.83 6.07 20.32
C GLU A 68 -20.40 6.62 19.01
N GLY A 69 -21.48 5.98 18.52
CA GLY A 69 -22.19 6.38 17.31
C GLY A 69 -21.54 5.93 16.00
N ALA A 70 -20.34 5.32 16.03
CA ALA A 70 -19.73 4.72 14.86
C ALA A 70 -20.28 3.32 14.55
N THR A 71 -20.26 2.94 13.28
CA THR A 71 -20.71 1.63 12.80
C THR A 71 -19.71 1.05 11.81
N TRP A 72 -19.44 -0.25 11.88
CA TRP A 72 -18.61 -0.92 10.90
C TRP A 72 -19.17 -0.77 9.48
N ILE A 73 -18.28 -0.58 8.51
CA ILE A 73 -18.60 -0.57 7.08
C ILE A 73 -18.01 -1.86 6.52
N GLU A 74 -18.85 -2.81 6.14
CA GLU A 74 -18.34 -4.04 5.53
C GLU A 74 -17.71 -3.73 4.16
N PRO A 75 -16.54 -4.29 3.83
CA PRO A 75 -15.97 -4.18 2.49
C PRO A 75 -16.99 -4.65 1.45
N ALA A 76 -17.18 -3.89 0.37
CA ALA A 76 -18.11 -4.28 -0.68
C ALA A 76 -17.55 -5.47 -1.48
N GLU A 77 -18.44 -6.36 -1.93
CA GLU A 77 -18.07 -7.36 -2.92
C GLU A 77 -17.67 -6.65 -4.22
N PRO A 78 -16.46 -6.89 -4.74
CA PRO A 78 -16.06 -6.32 -6.02
C PRO A 78 -16.95 -6.84 -7.14
N GLU A 79 -17.42 -5.93 -7.99
CA GLU A 79 -18.09 -6.29 -9.22
C GLU A 79 -17.07 -6.97 -10.15
N PRO A 80 -17.38 -8.15 -10.70
CA PRO A 80 -16.44 -8.84 -11.56
C PRO A 80 -16.21 -8.03 -12.84
N GLU A 81 -14.98 -7.57 -13.04
CA GLU A 81 -14.62 -6.78 -14.22
C GLU A 81 -14.41 -7.69 -15.44
N PRO A 82 -14.92 -7.30 -16.62
CA PRO A 82 -14.68 -8.05 -17.85
C PRO A 82 -13.20 -8.00 -18.22
N LEU A 83 -12.57 -9.16 -18.32
CA LEU A 83 -11.18 -9.29 -18.75
C LEU A 83 -11.06 -9.11 -20.28
N PRO A 84 -9.94 -8.56 -20.78
CA PRO A 84 -9.63 -8.55 -22.20
C PRO A 84 -9.69 -10.00 -22.76
N GLY A 85 -10.68 -10.29 -23.61
CA GLY A 85 -10.91 -11.64 -24.14
C GLY A 85 -12.22 -12.31 -23.70
N GLY A 86 -13.06 -11.65 -22.91
CA GLY A 86 -14.43 -12.08 -22.63
C GLY A 86 -14.61 -13.01 -21.42
N GLY A 87 -13.57 -13.17 -20.59
CA GLY A 87 -13.71 -13.75 -19.25
C GLY A 87 -14.21 -12.72 -18.23
N MET A 88 -14.70 -13.19 -17.09
CA MET A 88 -14.93 -12.34 -15.90
C MET A 88 -13.73 -12.50 -14.97
N GLY A 89 -13.24 -11.39 -14.39
CA GLY A 89 -12.24 -11.44 -13.33
C GLY A 89 -12.82 -12.13 -12.10
N VAL A 90 -12.01 -12.98 -11.46
CA VAL A 90 -12.25 -13.43 -10.08
C VAL A 90 -11.58 -12.43 -9.14
N SER A 91 -12.21 -12.17 -8.00
CA SER A 91 -11.66 -11.28 -7.00
C SER A 91 -11.02 -12.09 -5.89
N ASP A 92 -9.72 -12.29 -6.08
CA ASP A 92 -8.82 -12.99 -5.18
C ASP A 92 -8.29 -12.01 -4.12
N PHE A 93 -8.34 -12.38 -2.85
CA PHE A 93 -7.84 -11.58 -1.73
C PHE A 93 -6.71 -12.31 -1.01
N GLU A 94 -5.68 -11.58 -0.58
CA GLU A 94 -4.67 -12.19 0.30
C GLU A 94 -5.27 -12.45 1.70
N GLN A 95 -4.84 -13.55 2.32
CA GLN A 95 -5.13 -13.81 3.72
C GLN A 95 -4.68 -12.63 4.59
N GLY A 96 -5.54 -12.19 5.52
CA GLY A 96 -5.27 -11.04 6.39
C GLY A 96 -5.82 -9.72 5.86
N VAL A 97 -6.27 -9.64 4.60
CA VAL A 97 -6.92 -8.43 4.06
C VAL A 97 -8.13 -8.02 4.92
N GLY A 98 -8.95 -8.98 5.37
CA GLY A 98 -10.09 -8.68 6.22
C GLY A 98 -9.68 -8.14 7.60
N VAL A 99 -8.63 -8.71 8.21
CA VAL A 99 -8.06 -8.24 9.48
C VAL A 99 -7.53 -6.82 9.34
N GLY A 100 -6.76 -6.55 8.28
CA GLY A 100 -6.21 -5.24 7.99
C GLY A 100 -7.31 -4.19 7.75
N ALA A 101 -8.37 -4.55 7.02
CA ALA A 101 -9.50 -3.67 6.75
C ALA A 101 -10.25 -3.27 8.04
N ALA A 102 -10.51 -4.22 8.94
CA ALA A 102 -11.14 -3.96 10.23
C ALA A 102 -10.25 -3.07 11.12
N GLY A 103 -8.95 -3.39 11.22
CA GLY A 103 -8.00 -2.59 12.00
C GLY A 103 -7.85 -1.16 11.48
N ASN A 104 -7.78 -0.98 10.15
CA ASN A 104 -7.69 0.34 9.54
C ASN A 104 -8.95 1.18 9.79
N GLN A 105 -10.14 0.59 9.65
CA GLN A 105 -11.39 1.29 9.98
C GLN A 105 -11.43 1.71 11.45
N TRP A 106 -11.07 0.79 12.35
CA TRP A 106 -11.02 1.07 13.78
C TRP A 106 -10.08 2.23 14.10
N PHE A 107 -8.86 2.18 13.59
CA PHE A 107 -7.86 3.23 13.79
C PHE A 107 -8.33 4.57 13.22
N CYS A 108 -9.02 4.55 12.09
CA CYS A 108 -9.60 5.74 11.47
C CYS A 108 -10.73 6.37 12.28
N TYR A 109 -11.62 5.56 12.86
CA TYR A 109 -12.66 6.06 13.74
C TYR A 109 -12.07 6.75 14.96
N TRP A 110 -11.07 6.15 15.61
CA TRP A 110 -10.41 6.74 16.77
C TRP A 110 -9.55 7.96 16.41
N THR A 111 -8.91 7.97 15.23
CA THR A 111 -8.20 9.14 14.72
C THR A 111 -9.15 10.34 14.55
N ARG A 112 -10.34 10.11 13.98
CA ARG A 112 -11.37 11.15 13.84
C ARG A 112 -11.91 11.60 15.19
N GLN A 113 -12.13 10.67 16.12
CA GLN A 113 -12.56 10.99 17.47
C GLN A 113 -11.54 11.88 18.18
N TRP A 114 -10.25 11.51 18.13
CA TRP A 114 -9.18 12.32 18.69
C TRP A 114 -9.18 13.73 18.10
N LEU A 115 -9.16 13.85 16.76
CA LEU A 115 -9.20 15.14 16.05
C LEU A 115 -10.40 16.00 16.44
N ALA A 116 -11.58 15.39 16.62
CA ALA A 116 -12.82 16.09 16.99
C ALA A 116 -12.81 16.61 18.43
N GLN A 117 -12.17 15.89 19.36
CA GLN A 117 -12.12 16.25 20.78
C GLN A 117 -10.98 17.21 21.13
N ARG A 118 -10.00 17.36 20.22
CA ARG A 118 -8.85 18.25 20.43
C ARG A 118 -9.23 19.66 20.84
N GLY A 119 -8.80 20.07 22.03
CA GLY A 119 -9.09 21.40 22.57
C GLY A 119 -10.56 21.65 22.91
N VAL A 120 -11.42 20.62 22.84
CA VAL A 120 -12.83 20.66 23.20
C VAL A 120 -13.05 19.93 24.52
N ASP A 121 -12.63 18.66 24.59
CA ASP A 121 -12.70 17.82 25.78
C ASP A 121 -11.36 17.10 25.99
N PRO A 122 -10.52 17.59 26.94
CA PRO A 122 -9.22 16.98 27.22
C PRO A 122 -9.28 15.53 27.70
N THR A 123 -10.39 15.11 28.32
CA THR A 123 -10.56 13.73 28.81
C THR A 123 -10.82 12.81 27.62
N ALA A 124 -11.74 13.19 26.75
CA ALA A 124 -12.06 12.43 25.55
C ALA A 124 -10.92 12.45 24.52
N GLU A 125 -10.16 13.55 24.43
CA GLU A 125 -8.93 13.63 23.64
C GLU A 125 -7.89 12.63 24.15
N ALA A 126 -7.64 12.59 25.47
CA ALA A 126 -6.67 11.66 26.05
C ALA A 126 -7.11 10.19 25.89
N GLU A 127 -8.40 9.90 26.09
CA GLU A 127 -8.97 8.57 25.88
C GLU A 127 -8.78 8.09 24.44
N ALA A 128 -9.15 8.92 23.45
CA ALA A 128 -9.00 8.56 22.05
C ALA A 128 -7.53 8.30 21.68
N LEU A 129 -6.59 9.10 22.21
CA LEU A 129 -5.16 8.88 21.99
C LEU A 129 -4.65 7.59 22.65
N ASP A 130 -5.08 7.26 23.86
CA ASP A 130 -4.71 6.03 24.55
C ASP A 130 -5.17 4.79 23.75
N VAL A 131 -6.42 4.83 23.29
CA VAL A 131 -6.97 3.79 22.41
C VAL A 131 -6.18 3.72 21.10
N MET A 132 -5.92 4.84 20.42
CA MET A 132 -5.08 4.83 19.20
C MET A 132 -3.69 4.23 19.43
N ASN A 133 -3.07 4.47 20.60
CA ASN A 133 -1.76 3.90 20.92
C ASN A 133 -1.80 2.38 21.03
N SER A 134 -2.91 1.78 21.46
CA SER A 134 -3.04 0.31 21.51
C SER A 134 -3.06 -0.35 20.13
N TYR A 135 -3.17 0.43 19.05
CA TYR A 135 -3.16 -0.10 17.69
C TYR A 135 -1.86 -0.84 17.35
N VAL A 136 -0.73 -0.41 17.91
CA VAL A 136 0.59 -0.98 17.61
C VAL A 136 0.74 -2.42 18.11
N ASP A 137 -0.12 -2.82 19.05
CA ASP A 137 -0.18 -4.19 19.59
C ASP A 137 -1.25 -5.04 18.89
N SER A 138 -2.01 -4.47 17.95
CA SER A 138 -3.07 -5.17 17.23
C SER A 138 -2.52 -6.12 16.18
N ARG A 139 -3.30 -7.15 15.85
CA ARG A 139 -3.00 -8.06 14.75
C ARG A 139 -2.93 -7.33 13.42
N ALA A 140 -3.83 -6.38 13.18
CA ALA A 140 -3.80 -5.57 11.98
C ALA A 140 -2.44 -4.86 11.79
N PHE A 141 -1.90 -4.24 12.84
CA PHE A 141 -0.59 -3.58 12.75
C PHE A 141 0.57 -4.58 12.59
N LEU A 142 0.57 -5.66 13.38
CA LEU A 142 1.71 -6.58 13.44
C LEU A 142 1.76 -7.58 12.28
N GLU A 143 0.60 -8.04 11.79
CA GLU A 143 0.49 -9.10 10.79
C GLU A 143 0.26 -8.55 9.37
N THR A 144 -0.39 -7.39 9.23
CA THR A 144 -0.87 -6.92 7.90
C THR A 144 -0.18 -5.65 7.39
N MET A 145 0.49 -4.88 8.25
CA MET A 145 1.22 -3.69 7.83
C MET A 145 2.70 -3.97 7.58
N ASP A 146 3.19 -3.56 6.43
CA ASP A 146 4.61 -3.65 6.09
C ASP A 146 5.47 -2.84 7.10
N PRO A 147 6.43 -3.48 7.79
CA PRO A 147 7.24 -2.82 8.82
C PRO A 147 8.22 -1.78 8.27
N ALA A 148 8.58 -1.86 6.98
CA ALA A 148 9.54 -0.96 6.37
C ALA A 148 8.89 0.34 5.84
N SER A 149 7.60 0.31 5.52
CA SER A 149 6.91 1.41 4.82
C SER A 149 5.59 1.84 5.46
N ALA A 150 4.74 0.92 5.91
CA ALA A 150 3.41 1.27 6.44
C ALA A 150 3.44 1.54 7.95
N GLN A 151 4.05 0.67 8.74
CA GLN A 151 4.13 0.84 10.20
C GLN A 151 4.77 2.18 10.63
N PRO A 152 5.87 2.66 10.00
CA PRO A 152 6.48 3.94 10.38
C PRO A 152 5.54 5.15 10.25
N LEU A 153 4.56 5.11 9.34
CA LEU A 153 3.59 6.20 9.16
C LEU A 153 2.64 6.31 10.35
N ILE A 154 2.15 5.17 10.85
CA ILE A 154 1.30 5.12 12.04
C ILE A 154 2.10 5.54 13.28
N LEU A 155 3.34 5.07 13.42
CA LEU A 155 4.19 5.42 14.56
C LEU A 155 4.52 6.93 14.59
N ASP A 156 4.80 7.55 13.44
CA ASP A 156 5.00 9.01 13.36
C ASP A 156 3.72 9.78 13.70
N LEU A 157 2.57 9.30 13.24
CA LEU A 157 1.26 9.87 13.57
C LEU A 157 1.01 9.85 15.07
N LEU A 158 1.14 8.69 15.72
CA LEU A 158 0.94 8.53 17.16
C LEU A 158 1.92 9.40 17.96
N LYS A 159 3.20 9.44 17.53
CA LYS A 159 4.21 10.29 18.15
C LYS A 159 3.85 11.78 18.08
N LYS A 160 3.39 12.27 16.93
CA LYS A 160 2.95 13.67 16.76
C LYS A 160 1.69 13.96 17.56
N ALA A 161 0.72 13.06 17.55
CA ALA A 161 -0.51 13.19 18.32
C ALA A 161 -0.21 13.29 19.84
N ALA A 162 0.72 12.48 20.36
CA ALA A 162 1.17 12.56 21.75
C ALA A 162 1.87 13.88 22.11
N LEU A 163 2.42 14.60 21.12
CA LEU A 163 2.98 15.94 21.28
C LEU A 163 1.93 17.05 21.05
N GLY A 164 0.66 16.68 20.84
CA GLY A 164 -0.42 17.61 20.54
C GLY A 164 -0.37 18.19 19.11
N ASP A 165 0.44 17.62 18.22
CA ASP A 165 0.51 18.01 16.81
C ASP A 165 -0.46 17.18 15.96
N PRO A 166 -1.53 17.78 15.39
CA PRO A 166 -2.52 17.04 14.61
C PRO A 166 -2.09 16.78 13.17
N SER A 167 -0.95 17.30 12.70
CA SER A 167 -0.63 17.38 11.27
C SER A 167 -0.63 16.01 10.58
N ALA A 168 -0.02 15.00 11.19
CA ALA A 168 0.01 13.64 10.65
C ALA A 168 -1.37 12.95 10.72
N ALA A 169 -2.11 13.14 11.82
CA ALA A 169 -3.45 12.58 11.97
C ALA A 169 -4.44 13.18 10.96
N ALA A 170 -4.39 14.49 10.75
CA ALA A 170 -5.21 15.18 9.76
C ALA A 170 -4.86 14.74 8.33
N SER A 171 -3.57 14.57 8.03
CA SER A 171 -3.14 14.05 6.72
C SER A 171 -3.58 12.59 6.50
N TYR A 172 -3.51 11.76 7.54
CA TYR A 172 -3.94 10.37 7.46
C TYR A 172 -5.46 10.25 7.30
N ASP A 173 -6.23 11.09 7.99
CA ASP A 173 -7.68 11.15 7.80
C ASP A 173 -8.05 11.50 6.35
N ASP A 174 -7.39 12.52 5.79
CA ASP A 174 -7.63 13.00 4.43
C ASP A 174 -7.27 11.97 3.36
N LEU A 175 -6.12 11.31 3.51
CA LEU A 175 -5.57 10.42 2.48
C LEU A 175 -6.04 8.97 2.61
N SER A 176 -6.27 8.48 3.84
CA SER A 176 -6.53 7.06 4.11
C SER A 176 -7.93 6.84 4.67
N CYS A 177 -8.33 7.56 5.73
CA CYS A 177 -9.58 7.25 6.42
C CYS A 177 -10.84 7.56 5.63
N LYS A 178 -10.79 8.53 4.71
CA LYS A 178 -11.89 8.75 3.78
C LYS A 178 -12.23 7.53 2.93
N TRP A 179 -11.23 6.73 2.56
CA TRP A 179 -11.46 5.50 1.80
C TRP A 179 -12.05 4.41 2.69
N TRP A 180 -11.40 4.10 3.82
CA TRP A 180 -11.88 3.06 4.73
C TRP A 180 -13.27 3.32 5.30
N LEU A 181 -13.67 4.58 5.42
CA LEU A 181 -14.96 4.99 5.95
C LEU A 181 -15.95 5.43 4.87
N ALA A 182 -15.67 5.14 3.59
CA ALA A 182 -16.62 5.34 2.51
C ALA A 182 -17.52 4.10 2.36
N PRO A 183 -18.85 4.26 2.26
CA PRO A 183 -19.79 3.15 2.14
C PRO A 183 -19.64 2.30 0.87
N ASN A 184 -18.83 2.74 -0.10
CA ASN A 184 -18.59 2.07 -1.38
C ASN A 184 -17.10 1.90 -1.70
N ALA A 185 -16.21 1.91 -0.70
CA ALA A 185 -14.81 1.59 -0.97
C ALA A 185 -14.71 0.11 -1.35
N SER A 186 -14.64 -0.15 -2.66
CA SER A 186 -14.22 -1.44 -3.19
C SER A 186 -12.88 -1.77 -2.57
N ALA A 187 -12.73 -2.98 -2.05
CA ALA A 187 -11.46 -3.49 -1.54
C ALA A 187 -10.41 -3.42 -2.65
N ALA A 188 -9.69 -2.29 -2.71
CA ALA A 188 -8.58 -2.09 -3.60
C ALA A 188 -7.35 -2.68 -2.91
N SER A 189 -7.12 -3.96 -3.19
CA SER A 189 -5.81 -4.61 -3.09
C SER A 189 -5.11 -4.54 -4.43
#